data_AF-A0A523K823-F1
#
_entry.id   AF-A0A523K823-F1
#
_cell.length_a   1.000
_cell.length_b   1.000
_cell.length_c   1.000
_cell.angle_alpha   90.00
_cell.angle_beta   90.00
_cell.angle_gamma   90.00
#
_symmetry.space_group_name_H-M   'P 1'
#
loop_
_entity.id
_entity.type
_entity.pdbx_description
1 polymer ?
#
loop_
_entity_poly.entity_id
_entity_poly.type
_entity_poly.pdbx_seq_one_letter_code
_entity_poly.pdbx_strand_id
1 'polypeptide(L)'
;MSARTRHGRDLLETSGPRLPLALRRNPWDPVVDVRDTSTQDTELERALTALHSLHAEVDERAAELAVRHVGRLRCGRGCSACCIDDLSVLEIEAERIRRGHARLLASGTAGPSGACAFLDAEGACRIYADRPYVCRTQGLPLRWFSESPSGEIQEQRDICELNLDGPPIEGLDADDVWLIGPYEGRLAALQDGLDGGKSQRVSLRSLFSKDASSD
;
A
#
# COMPACT_ATOMS: atom_id res chain seq x y z
N MET A 1 43.79 73.75 -24.04
CA MET A 1 44.54 72.73 -23.27
C MET A 1 44.18 71.36 -23.80
N SER A 2 45.19 70.58 -24.20
CA SER A 2 45.21 69.13 -24.55
C SER A 2 44.05 68.53 -25.37
N ALA A 3 44.21 68.17 -26.64
CA ALA A 3 45.07 67.10 -27.19
C ALA A 3 44.91 65.73 -26.48
N ARG A 4 44.31 64.75 -27.15
CA ARG A 4 45.00 63.53 -27.67
C ARG A 4 44.04 62.47 -28.20
N THR A 5 44.38 62.01 -29.39
CA THR A 5 44.02 60.80 -30.12
C THR A 5 44.32 59.50 -29.35
N ARG A 6 43.50 58.44 -29.51
CA ARG A 6 43.88 57.01 -29.49
C ARG A 6 42.87 56.26 -30.39
N HIS A 7 43.26 55.82 -31.58
CA HIS A 7 43.86 54.51 -31.89
C HIS A 7 42.92 53.33 -31.57
N GLY A 8 42.42 52.72 -32.65
CA GLY A 8 41.74 51.44 -32.60
C GLY A 8 42.67 50.29 -32.20
N ARG A 9 42.05 49.16 -31.85
CA ARG A 9 42.67 47.84 -31.87
C ARG A 9 41.59 46.80 -32.06
N ASP A 10 41.83 45.97 -33.07
CA ASP A 10 41.12 44.76 -33.42
C ASP A 10 40.87 43.86 -32.21
N LEU A 11 39.62 43.44 -32.04
CA LEU A 11 39.28 42.26 -31.25
C LEU A 11 39.55 41.04 -32.13
N LEU A 12 40.80 40.57 -32.11
CA LEU A 12 41.14 39.22 -32.54
C LEU A 12 40.60 38.25 -31.48
N GLU A 13 39.55 37.52 -31.84
CA GLU A 13 39.13 36.29 -31.17
C GLU A 13 40.30 35.31 -31.16
N THR A 14 40.90 35.09 -29.98
CA THR A 14 41.80 33.96 -29.76
C THR A 14 41.09 32.94 -28.90
N SER A 15 40.67 31.87 -29.58
CA SER A 15 40.19 30.62 -29.04
C SER A 15 41.20 30.01 -28.06
N GLY A 16 40.89 30.09 -26.76
CA GLY A 16 41.55 29.27 -25.73
C GLY A 16 41.12 27.81 -25.80
N PRO A 17 41.96 26.85 -25.39
CA PRO A 17 41.67 25.43 -25.54
C PRO A 17 40.46 25.02 -24.68
N ARG A 18 39.43 24.47 -25.32
CA ARG A 18 38.32 23.82 -24.63
C ARG A 18 38.84 22.52 -24.04
N LEU A 19 38.92 22.45 -22.71
CA LEU A 19 39.19 21.21 -21.99
C LEU A 19 38.09 20.17 -22.31
N PRO A 20 38.44 18.88 -22.50
CA PRO A 20 37.48 17.84 -22.83
C PRO A 20 36.47 17.63 -21.68
N LEU A 21 35.21 17.36 -22.04
CA LEU A 21 34.07 17.19 -21.12
C LEU A 21 34.24 16.07 -20.06
N ALA A 22 35.27 15.23 -20.15
CA ALA A 22 35.46 14.04 -19.31
C ALA A 22 36.00 14.31 -17.89
N LEU A 23 36.24 15.57 -17.49
CA LEU A 23 36.75 15.91 -16.14
C LEU A 23 35.81 16.80 -15.32
N ARG A 24 34.49 16.78 -15.61
CA ARG A 24 33.48 17.40 -14.75
C ARG A 24 32.80 16.36 -13.88
N ARG A 25 33.48 15.90 -12.84
CA ARG A 25 32.81 15.34 -11.65
C ARG A 25 33.33 16.08 -10.43
N ASN A 26 32.43 16.76 -9.75
CA ASN A 26 32.74 17.49 -8.53
C ASN A 26 32.84 16.48 -7.38
N PRO A 27 33.92 16.46 -6.59
CA PRO A 27 34.10 15.50 -5.48
C PRO A 27 33.04 15.57 -4.37
N TRP A 28 32.18 16.60 -4.43
CA TRP A 28 31.12 16.88 -3.45
C TRP A 28 29.71 16.60 -3.99
N ASP A 29 29.57 16.10 -5.22
CA ASP A 29 28.26 15.64 -5.69
C ASP A 29 27.87 14.42 -4.85
N PRO A 30 26.70 14.42 -4.20
CA PRO A 30 26.25 13.26 -3.43
C PRO A 30 26.20 12.06 -4.37
N VAL A 31 26.71 10.92 -3.90
CA VAL A 31 26.53 9.63 -4.59
C VAL A 31 25.03 9.31 -4.49
N VAL A 32 24.26 9.81 -5.43
CA VAL A 32 22.89 9.35 -5.66
C VAL A 32 23.00 7.93 -6.19
N ASP A 33 22.53 6.96 -5.41
CA ASP A 33 22.28 5.60 -5.85
C ASP A 33 21.18 5.66 -6.93
N VAL A 34 21.60 5.90 -8.18
CA VAL A 34 20.73 5.84 -9.35
C VAL A 34 20.48 4.37 -9.61
N ARG A 35 19.61 3.77 -8.79
CA ARG A 35 19.05 2.45 -9.06
C ARG A 35 18.39 2.53 -10.43
N ASP A 36 18.74 1.58 -11.30
CA ASP A 36 18.18 1.47 -12.63
C ASP A 36 16.65 1.32 -12.53
N THR A 37 15.93 2.38 -12.90
CA THR A 37 14.46 2.46 -12.84
C THR A 37 13.82 1.33 -13.65
N SER A 38 14.46 0.86 -14.73
CA SER A 38 13.93 -0.24 -15.52
C SER A 38 13.94 -1.57 -14.76
N THR A 39 14.96 -1.81 -13.92
CA THR A 39 15.02 -2.99 -13.05
C THR A 39 13.98 -2.91 -11.93
N GLN A 40 13.82 -1.74 -11.32
CA GLN A 40 12.82 -1.51 -10.27
C GLN A 40 11.39 -1.70 -10.76
N ASP A 41 11.06 -1.20 -11.96
CA ASP A 41 9.75 -1.39 -12.56
C ASP A 41 9.46 -2.89 -12.76
N THR A 42 10.43 -3.68 -13.23
CA THR A 42 10.21 -5.13 -13.39
C THR A 42 10.03 -5.87 -12.07
N GLU A 43 10.67 -5.43 -11.00
CA GLU A 43 10.54 -6.03 -9.67
C GLU A 43 9.17 -5.73 -9.06
N LEU A 44 8.71 -4.48 -9.20
CA LEU A 44 7.37 -4.08 -8.82
C LEU A 44 6.29 -4.87 -9.57
N GLU A 45 6.40 -5.04 -10.89
CA GLU A 45 5.44 -5.85 -11.65
C GLU A 45 5.39 -7.31 -11.17
N ARG A 46 6.54 -7.92 -10.89
CA ARG A 46 6.60 -9.28 -10.35
C ARG A 46 5.94 -9.36 -8.97
N ALA A 47 6.22 -8.40 -8.10
CA ALA A 47 5.64 -8.34 -6.77
C ALA A 47 4.11 -8.13 -6.82
N LEU A 48 3.62 -7.25 -7.70
CA LEU A 48 2.18 -7.03 -7.93
C LEU A 48 1.48 -8.28 -8.49
N THR A 49 2.15 -9.00 -9.40
CA THR A 49 1.65 -10.28 -9.90
C THR A 49 1.53 -11.31 -8.77
N ALA A 50 2.57 -11.41 -7.91
CA ALA A 50 2.54 -12.30 -6.75
C ALA A 50 1.48 -11.88 -5.71
N LEU A 51 1.29 -10.57 -5.50
CA LEU A 51 0.24 -10.04 -4.64
C LEU A 51 -1.15 -10.39 -5.17
N HIS A 52 -1.36 -10.30 -6.49
CA HIS A 52 -2.63 -10.71 -7.10
C HIS A 52 -2.92 -12.20 -6.84
N SER A 53 -1.93 -13.07 -7.03
CA SER A 53 -2.07 -14.50 -6.72
C SER A 53 -2.34 -14.76 -5.24
N LEU A 54 -1.67 -14.03 -4.34
CA LEU A 54 -1.92 -14.11 -2.90
C LEU A 54 -3.37 -13.70 -2.56
N HIS A 55 -3.86 -12.59 -3.12
CA HIS A 55 -5.24 -12.14 -2.93
C HIS A 55 -6.25 -13.15 -3.48
N ALA A 56 -5.98 -13.77 -4.64
CA ALA A 56 -6.86 -14.79 -5.21
C ALA A 56 -6.95 -16.04 -4.33
N GLU A 57 -5.82 -16.51 -3.80
CA GLU A 57 -5.80 -17.62 -2.83
C GLU A 57 -6.56 -17.26 -1.55
N VAL A 58 -6.40 -16.02 -1.06
CA VAL A 58 -7.15 -15.53 0.09
C VAL A 58 -8.65 -15.52 -0.18
N ASP A 59 -9.08 -15.04 -1.35
CA ASP A 59 -10.48 -15.01 -1.73
C ASP A 59 -11.09 -16.42 -1.82
N GLU A 60 -10.37 -17.37 -2.42
CA GLU A 60 -10.79 -18.77 -2.53
C GLU A 60 -11.00 -19.38 -1.14
N ARG A 61 -9.99 -19.28 -0.27
CA ARG A 61 -10.08 -19.84 1.09
C ARG A 61 -11.11 -19.11 1.96
N ALA A 62 -11.24 -17.80 1.81
CA ALA A 62 -12.25 -17.02 2.51
C ALA A 62 -13.67 -17.43 2.07
N ALA A 63 -13.88 -17.71 0.78
CA ALA A 63 -15.15 -18.20 0.27
C ALA A 63 -15.50 -19.59 0.84
N GLU A 64 -14.54 -20.50 0.94
CA GLU A 64 -14.76 -21.81 1.59
C GLU A 64 -15.22 -21.66 3.05
N LEU A 65 -14.53 -20.82 3.83
CA LEU A 65 -14.92 -20.55 5.21
C LEU A 65 -16.27 -19.84 5.30
N ALA A 66 -16.56 -18.92 4.37
CA ALA A 66 -17.84 -18.22 4.32
C ALA A 66 -19.01 -19.20 4.13
N VAL A 67 -18.83 -20.25 3.32
CA VAL A 67 -19.83 -21.32 3.18
C VAL A 67 -20.05 -22.06 4.50
N ARG A 68 -18.99 -22.39 5.24
CA ARG A 68 -19.10 -23.05 6.55
C ARG A 68 -19.75 -22.17 7.61
N HIS A 69 -19.59 -20.86 7.49
CA HIS A 69 -20.15 -19.85 8.40
C HIS A 69 -21.41 -19.16 7.88
N VAL A 70 -22.08 -19.70 6.86
CA VAL A 70 -23.26 -19.07 6.21
C VAL A 70 -24.39 -18.74 7.20
N GLY A 71 -24.49 -19.48 8.31
CA GLY A 71 -25.49 -19.23 9.36
C GLY A 71 -25.24 -17.95 10.18
N ARG A 72 -24.00 -17.48 10.26
CA ARG A 72 -23.58 -16.32 11.07
C ARG A 72 -22.99 -15.15 10.26
N LEU A 73 -22.34 -15.44 9.14
CA LEU A 73 -21.54 -14.46 8.41
C LEU A 73 -22.45 -13.46 7.68
N ARG A 74 -22.34 -12.18 8.05
CA ARG A 74 -23.04 -11.05 7.44
C ARG A 74 -22.14 -10.18 6.55
N CYS A 75 -20.84 -10.45 6.55
CA CYS A 75 -19.87 -9.66 5.78
C CYS A 75 -20.13 -9.79 4.27
N GLY A 76 -20.18 -8.67 3.57
CA GLY A 76 -20.50 -8.58 2.15
C GLY A 76 -20.38 -7.14 1.65
N ARG A 77 -20.54 -6.92 0.34
CA ARG A 77 -20.59 -5.56 -0.20
C ARG A 77 -21.78 -4.81 0.41
N GLY A 78 -21.52 -3.65 1.02
CA GLY A 78 -22.52 -2.87 1.76
C GLY A 78 -22.51 -3.11 3.27
N CYS A 79 -21.78 -4.12 3.77
CA CYS A 79 -21.44 -4.20 5.19
C CYS A 79 -20.24 -3.29 5.47
N SER A 80 -20.41 -2.25 6.30
CA SER A 80 -19.42 -1.19 6.53
C SER A 80 -19.00 -1.01 8.00
N ALA A 81 -19.42 -1.89 8.91
CA ALA A 81 -19.15 -1.74 10.36
C ALA A 81 -17.64 -1.71 10.70
N CYS A 82 -16.81 -2.46 9.98
CA CYS A 82 -15.35 -2.45 10.15
C CYS A 82 -14.62 -1.44 9.25
N CYS A 83 -15.35 -0.69 8.41
CA CYS A 83 -14.78 0.23 7.44
C CYS A 83 -14.48 1.59 8.09
N ILE A 84 -13.44 1.61 8.93
CA ILE A 84 -12.98 2.81 9.65
C ILE A 84 -11.90 3.57 8.88
N ASP A 85 -11.63 4.80 9.33
CA ASP A 85 -10.78 5.77 8.63
C ASP A 85 -9.27 5.49 8.74
N ASP A 86 -8.82 5.06 9.91
CA ASP A 86 -7.39 4.92 10.24
C ASP A 86 -6.74 3.64 9.69
N LEU A 87 -7.41 2.98 8.73
CA LEU A 87 -6.86 1.81 8.07
C LEU A 87 -5.67 2.21 7.18
N SER A 88 -4.54 1.59 7.49
CA SER A 88 -3.34 1.62 6.65
C SER A 88 -3.08 0.26 6.04
N VAL A 89 -2.36 0.24 4.93
CA VAL A 89 -1.96 -0.97 4.21
C VAL A 89 -0.48 -0.89 3.85
N LEU A 90 0.14 -2.00 3.48
CA LEU A 90 1.50 -1.98 2.98
C LEU A 90 1.56 -1.25 1.62
N GLU A 91 2.68 -0.61 1.33
CA GLU A 91 2.88 0.18 0.11
C GLU A 91 2.55 -0.62 -1.16
N ILE A 92 2.86 -1.92 -1.22
CA ILE A 92 2.54 -2.77 -2.37
C ILE A 92 1.02 -2.91 -2.61
N GLU A 93 0.21 -2.96 -1.55
CA GLU A 93 -1.25 -2.98 -1.67
C GLU A 93 -1.80 -1.61 -2.07
N ALA A 94 -1.22 -0.54 -1.52
CA ALA A 94 -1.53 0.82 -1.94
C ALA A 94 -1.25 1.02 -3.44
N GLU A 95 -0.11 0.53 -3.93
CA GLU A 95 0.26 0.63 -5.34
C GLU A 95 -0.69 -0.16 -6.25
N ARG A 96 -1.10 -1.36 -5.83
CA ARG A 96 -2.16 -2.12 -6.52
C ARG A 96 -3.45 -1.29 -6.63
N ILE A 97 -3.86 -0.61 -5.57
CA ILE A 97 -5.05 0.27 -5.57
C ILE A 97 -4.83 1.47 -6.49
N ARG A 98 -3.66 2.12 -6.46
CA ARG A 98 -3.35 3.26 -7.35
C ARG A 98 -3.52 2.90 -8.82
N ARG A 99 -3.00 1.73 -9.21
CA ARG A 99 -3.08 1.24 -10.59
C ARG A 99 -4.49 0.83 -10.99
N GLY A 100 -5.23 0.14 -10.10
CA GLY A 100 -6.60 -0.32 -10.37
C GLY A 100 -7.64 0.79 -10.35
N HIS A 101 -7.39 1.89 -9.63
CA HIS A 101 -8.40 2.91 -9.32
C HIS A 101 -7.93 4.35 -9.56
N ALA A 102 -6.95 4.58 -10.44
CA ALA A 102 -6.37 5.91 -10.70
C ALA A 102 -7.43 7.01 -10.92
N ARG A 103 -8.49 6.73 -11.68
CA ARG A 103 -9.58 7.70 -11.92
C ARG A 103 -10.35 8.05 -10.64
N LEU A 104 -10.65 7.05 -9.81
CA LEU A 104 -11.34 7.25 -8.53
C LEU A 104 -10.49 8.09 -7.59
N LEU A 105 -9.18 7.82 -7.52
CA LEU A 105 -8.26 8.56 -6.64
C LEU A 105 -7.97 9.99 -7.11
N ALA A 106 -8.04 10.24 -8.42
CA ALA A 106 -7.76 11.55 -9.00
C ALA A 106 -8.99 12.49 -9.01
N SER A 107 -10.20 11.93 -9.12
CA SER A 107 -11.42 12.72 -9.33
C SER A 107 -12.56 12.43 -8.37
N GLY A 108 -12.45 11.37 -7.56
CA GLY A 108 -13.43 11.03 -6.54
C GLY A 108 -13.10 11.72 -5.23
N THR A 109 -14.15 12.00 -4.46
CA THR A 109 -14.03 12.46 -3.07
C THR A 109 -13.80 11.25 -2.15
N ALA A 110 -12.95 11.41 -1.14
CA ALA A 110 -12.84 10.42 -0.08
C ALA A 110 -14.17 10.27 0.67
N GLY A 111 -14.43 9.09 1.23
CA GLY A 111 -15.55 8.87 2.14
C GLY A 111 -15.48 9.82 3.36
N PRO A 112 -16.59 10.01 4.09
CA PRO A 112 -16.62 10.93 5.23
C PRO A 112 -15.53 10.61 6.26
N SER A 113 -15.01 11.63 6.93
CA SER A 113 -14.05 11.44 8.03
C SER A 113 -14.65 10.56 9.12
N GLY A 114 -13.82 9.68 9.69
CA GLY A 114 -14.26 8.66 10.65
C GLY A 114 -14.75 7.36 10.01
N ALA A 115 -14.95 7.33 8.69
CA ALA A 115 -15.21 6.11 7.92
C ALA A 115 -14.13 5.88 6.86
N CYS A 116 -14.06 4.66 6.32
CA CYS A 116 -13.10 4.31 5.29
C CYS A 116 -13.25 5.22 4.06
N ALA A 117 -12.13 5.77 3.58
CA ALA A 117 -12.10 6.67 2.45
C ALA A 117 -12.68 6.08 1.13
N PHE A 118 -12.80 4.76 1.02
CA PHE A 118 -13.32 4.11 -0.18
C PHE A 118 -14.83 3.84 -0.18
N LEU A 119 -15.55 4.17 0.89
CA LEU A 119 -17.01 4.05 0.90
C LEU A 119 -17.66 5.08 -0.03
N ASP A 120 -18.75 4.69 -0.70
CA ASP A 120 -19.70 5.61 -1.32
C ASP A 120 -20.76 6.09 -0.32
N ALA A 121 -21.69 6.94 -0.78
CA ALA A 121 -22.72 7.54 0.08
C ALA A 121 -23.69 6.49 0.65
N GLU A 122 -23.85 5.37 -0.03
CA GLU A 122 -24.68 4.23 0.37
C GLU A 122 -23.94 3.24 1.28
N GLY A 123 -22.66 3.48 1.57
CA GLY A 123 -21.84 2.61 2.44
C GLY A 123 -21.26 1.38 1.73
N ALA A 124 -21.30 1.32 0.40
CA ALA A 124 -20.63 0.28 -0.36
C ALA A 124 -19.17 0.66 -0.69
N CYS A 125 -18.28 -0.33 -0.64
CA CYS A 125 -16.87 -0.12 -0.96
C CYS A 125 -16.68 0.02 -2.48
N ARG A 126 -16.12 1.15 -2.91
CA ARG A 126 -15.84 1.46 -4.33
C ARG A 126 -14.72 0.60 -4.93
N ILE A 127 -13.90 -0.02 -4.09
CA ILE A 127 -12.80 -0.91 -4.47
C ILE A 127 -13.02 -2.36 -4.00
N TYR A 128 -14.29 -2.79 -3.85
CA TYR A 128 -14.63 -4.08 -3.19
C TYR A 128 -13.89 -5.31 -3.75
N ALA A 129 -13.69 -5.40 -5.07
CA ALA A 129 -12.97 -6.50 -5.71
C ALA A 129 -11.44 -6.43 -5.50
N ASP A 130 -10.94 -5.22 -5.22
CA ASP A 130 -9.53 -4.87 -5.12
C ASP A 130 -9.12 -4.53 -3.69
N ARG A 131 -9.92 -4.97 -2.72
CA ARG A 131 -9.71 -4.75 -1.29
C ARG A 131 -8.33 -5.27 -0.84
N PRO A 132 -7.67 -4.59 0.10
CA PRO A 132 -6.48 -5.10 0.77
C PRO A 132 -6.74 -6.42 1.49
N TYR A 133 -5.67 -7.15 1.82
CA TYR A 133 -5.70 -8.44 2.53
C TYR A 133 -6.58 -8.39 3.78
N VAL A 134 -6.35 -7.41 4.67
CA VAL A 134 -7.12 -7.29 5.93
C VAL A 134 -8.62 -7.19 5.66
N CYS A 135 -9.03 -6.48 4.61
CA CYS A 135 -10.43 -6.30 4.27
C CYS A 135 -11.06 -7.54 3.62
N ARG A 136 -10.27 -8.48 3.07
CA ARG A 136 -10.74 -9.74 2.48
C ARG A 136 -11.10 -10.77 3.55
N THR A 137 -10.38 -10.75 4.66
CA THR A 137 -10.55 -11.71 5.76
C THR A 137 -11.42 -11.17 6.90
N GLN A 138 -11.56 -9.84 7.00
CA GLN A 138 -12.40 -9.19 8.00
C GLN A 138 -13.84 -9.72 7.97
N GLY A 139 -14.32 -10.15 9.13
CA GLY A 139 -15.66 -10.71 9.32
C GLY A 139 -15.67 -12.23 9.49
N LEU A 140 -14.69 -12.95 8.97
CA LEU A 140 -14.50 -14.37 9.28
C LEU A 140 -14.13 -14.55 10.76
N PRO A 141 -14.34 -15.74 11.35
CA PRO A 141 -13.63 -16.11 12.57
C PRO A 141 -12.13 -16.11 12.26
N LEU A 142 -11.36 -15.34 13.02
CA LEU A 142 -9.92 -15.16 12.87
C LEU A 142 -9.18 -15.86 14.00
N ARG A 143 -7.97 -16.35 13.71
CA ARG A 143 -7.03 -16.83 14.73
C ARG A 143 -5.59 -16.43 14.43
N TRP A 144 -4.83 -16.20 15.50
CA TRP A 144 -3.40 -15.92 15.46
C TRP A 144 -2.73 -16.39 16.75
N PHE A 145 -1.40 -16.41 16.77
CA PHE A 145 -0.63 -16.77 17.96
C PHE A 145 0.11 -15.53 18.47
N SER A 146 0.03 -15.29 19.78
CA SER A 146 0.73 -14.21 20.47
C SER A 146 1.56 -14.76 21.61
N GLU A 147 2.73 -14.17 21.84
CA GLU A 147 3.57 -14.48 22.99
C GLU A 147 3.16 -13.60 24.18
N SER A 148 2.91 -14.23 25.33
CA SER A 148 2.63 -13.52 26.58
C SER A 148 3.92 -12.90 27.16
N PRO A 149 3.81 -11.98 28.13
CA PRO A 149 5.00 -11.42 28.80
C PRO A 149 5.91 -12.47 29.48
N SER A 150 5.40 -13.68 29.76
CA SER A 150 6.17 -14.78 30.32
C SER A 150 6.78 -15.73 29.28
N GLY A 151 6.65 -15.41 27.98
CA GLY A 151 7.16 -16.22 26.87
C GLY A 151 6.26 -17.41 26.47
N GLU A 152 5.02 -17.44 26.95
CA GLU A 152 4.06 -18.49 26.58
C GLU A 152 3.35 -18.12 25.28
N ILE A 153 3.31 -19.05 24.31
CA ILE A 153 2.56 -18.86 23.06
C ILE A 153 1.09 -19.21 23.30
N GLN A 154 0.20 -18.27 23.02
CA GLN A 154 -1.25 -18.42 23.19
C GLN A 154 -1.96 -18.19 21.86
N GLU A 155 -2.89 -19.09 21.51
CA GLU A 155 -3.81 -18.86 20.39
C GLU A 155 -4.87 -17.84 20.81
N GLN A 156 -5.02 -16.81 19.99
CA GLN A 156 -6.06 -15.80 20.11
C GLN A 156 -7.07 -16.02 18.98
N ARG A 157 -8.35 -15.74 19.28
CA ARG A 157 -9.44 -15.81 18.29
C ARG A 157 -10.33 -14.59 18.42
N ASP A 158 -10.83 -14.12 17.29
CA ASP A 158 -11.78 -13.00 17.24
C ASP A 158 -12.73 -13.15 16.05
N ILE A 159 -13.86 -12.47 16.11
CA ILE A 159 -14.84 -12.38 15.03
C ILE A 159 -15.54 -11.04 15.08
N CYS A 160 -15.98 -10.54 13.92
CA CYS A 160 -16.79 -9.33 13.87
C CYS A 160 -18.02 -9.43 14.78
N GLU A 161 -18.31 -8.35 15.52
CA GLU A 161 -19.45 -8.24 16.42
C GLU A 161 -20.81 -8.54 15.74
N LEU A 162 -20.92 -8.29 14.43
CA LEU A 162 -22.13 -8.59 13.65
C LEU A 162 -22.31 -10.08 13.33
N ASN A 163 -21.29 -10.89 13.58
CA ASN A 163 -21.26 -12.33 13.27
C ASN A 163 -21.15 -13.19 14.54
N LEU A 164 -21.44 -12.62 15.72
CA LEU A 164 -21.37 -13.32 17.02
C LEU A 164 -22.44 -14.40 17.18
N ASP A 165 -23.54 -14.31 16.42
CA ASP A 165 -24.62 -15.29 16.49
C ASP A 165 -24.11 -16.70 16.14
N GLY A 166 -24.35 -17.67 17.03
CA GLY A 166 -23.98 -19.07 16.85
C GLY A 166 -23.06 -19.61 17.95
N PRO A 167 -22.48 -20.81 17.75
CA PRO A 167 -21.51 -21.37 18.69
C PRO A 167 -20.32 -20.43 18.97
N PRO A 168 -19.79 -20.38 20.21
CA PRO A 168 -18.59 -19.62 20.54
C PRO A 168 -17.40 -20.01 19.65
N ILE A 169 -16.61 -19.03 19.21
CA ILE A 169 -15.52 -19.24 18.24
C ILE A 169 -14.33 -20.00 18.84
N GLU A 170 -14.22 -19.99 20.17
CA GLU A 170 -13.23 -20.74 20.94
C GLU A 170 -13.42 -22.26 20.80
N GLY A 171 -14.67 -22.70 20.57
CA GLY A 171 -15.02 -24.11 20.40
C GLY A 171 -14.98 -24.61 18.95
N LEU A 172 -14.66 -23.75 17.98
CA LEU A 172 -14.60 -24.14 16.57
C LEU A 172 -13.32 -24.92 16.24
N ASP A 173 -13.40 -25.81 15.25
CA ASP A 173 -12.23 -26.48 14.70
C ASP A 173 -11.25 -25.47 14.08
N ALA A 174 -9.95 -25.71 14.23
CA ALA A 174 -8.92 -24.79 13.74
C ALA A 174 -8.97 -24.57 12.21
N ASP A 175 -9.50 -25.54 11.47
CA ASP A 175 -9.70 -25.47 10.02
C ASP A 175 -10.90 -24.63 9.61
N ASP A 176 -11.80 -24.32 10.55
CA ASP A 176 -12.96 -23.44 10.38
C ASP A 176 -12.68 -22.00 10.81
N VAL A 177 -11.44 -21.68 11.19
CA VAL A 177 -11.04 -20.37 11.67
C VAL A 177 -9.82 -19.89 10.87
N TRP A 178 -9.89 -18.68 10.31
CA TRP A 178 -8.87 -18.12 9.43
C TRP A 178 -7.57 -17.87 10.19
N LEU A 179 -6.51 -18.61 9.86
CA LEU A 179 -5.19 -18.39 10.44
C LEU A 179 -4.49 -17.22 9.72
N ILE A 180 -4.31 -16.10 10.43
CA ILE A 180 -3.81 -14.85 9.87
C ILE A 180 -2.33 -14.94 9.46
N GLY A 181 -1.48 -15.46 10.36
CA GLY A 181 -0.01 -15.32 10.29
C GLY A 181 0.65 -15.75 8.97
N PRO A 182 0.31 -16.92 8.37
CA PRO A 182 0.92 -17.35 7.12
C PRO A 182 0.73 -16.38 5.96
N TYR A 183 -0.44 -15.72 5.87
CA TYR A 183 -0.74 -14.78 4.79
C TYR A 183 -0.12 -13.41 5.05
N GLU A 184 -0.13 -12.93 6.30
CA GLU A 184 0.57 -11.70 6.68
C GLU A 184 2.08 -11.82 6.45
N GLY A 185 2.70 -12.95 6.80
CA GLY A 185 4.12 -13.19 6.56
C GLY A 185 4.47 -13.19 5.06
N ARG A 186 3.61 -13.77 4.21
CA ARG A 186 3.79 -13.73 2.76
C ARG A 186 3.63 -12.32 2.19
N LEU A 187 2.63 -11.57 2.67
CA LEU A 187 2.42 -10.18 2.25
C LEU A 187 3.59 -9.29 2.68
N ALA A 188 4.09 -9.45 3.90
CA ALA A 188 5.27 -8.76 4.42
C ALA A 188 6.51 -9.09 3.57
N ALA A 189 6.73 -10.36 3.23
CA ALA A 189 7.85 -10.76 2.37
C ALA A 189 7.81 -10.10 0.98
N LEU A 190 6.62 -9.92 0.40
CA LEU A 190 6.46 -9.18 -0.86
C LEU A 190 6.85 -7.70 -0.71
N GLN A 191 6.43 -7.06 0.38
CA GLN A 191 6.80 -5.67 0.69
C GLN A 191 8.31 -5.53 0.95
N ASP A 192 8.88 -6.42 1.75
CA ASP A 192 10.28 -6.40 2.14
C ASP A 192 11.21 -6.53 0.93
N GLY A 193 10.80 -7.33 -0.07
CA GLY A 193 11.51 -7.41 -1.36
C GLY A 193 11.58 -6.08 -2.10
N LEU A 194 10.61 -5.18 -1.93
CA LEU A 194 10.55 -3.89 -2.61
C LEU A 194 11.25 -2.76 -1.84
N ASP A 195 11.13 -2.74 -0.51
CA ASP A 195 11.60 -1.61 0.31
C ASP A 195 12.78 -1.93 1.23
N GLY A 196 13.23 -3.18 1.26
CA GLY A 196 14.33 -3.66 2.09
C GLY A 196 13.98 -3.83 3.56
N GLY A 197 12.75 -4.24 3.88
CA GLY A 197 12.32 -4.49 5.26
C GLY A 197 11.85 -3.25 6.00
N LYS A 198 11.55 -2.16 5.29
CA LYS A 198 11.03 -0.94 5.92
C LYS A 198 9.56 -1.09 6.30
N SER A 199 8.85 -2.04 5.67
CA SER A 199 7.43 -2.30 5.90
C SER A 199 6.60 -1.01 5.81
N GLN A 200 6.86 -0.20 4.78
CA GLN A 200 6.17 1.09 4.65
C GLN A 200 4.65 0.91 4.57
N ARG A 201 3.94 1.75 5.32
CA ARG A 201 2.48 1.74 5.40
C ARG A 201 1.90 3.05 4.88
N VAL A 202 0.81 2.93 4.13
CA VAL A 202 0.07 4.03 3.55
C VAL A 202 -1.35 4.04 4.12
N SER A 203 -1.81 5.18 4.61
CA SER A 203 -3.23 5.35 4.96
C SER A 203 -4.08 5.25 3.69
N LEU A 204 -5.18 4.51 3.75
CA LEU A 204 -6.10 4.42 2.61
C LEU A 204 -6.65 5.79 2.21
N ARG A 205 -6.89 6.69 3.17
CA ARG A 205 -7.36 8.05 2.89
C ARG A 205 -6.34 8.87 2.12
N SER A 206 -5.05 8.71 2.40
CA SER A 206 -4.00 9.49 1.73
C SER A 206 -3.80 9.12 0.25
N LEU A 207 -4.48 8.08 -0.24
CA LEU A 207 -4.46 7.71 -1.66
C LEU A 207 -5.31 8.65 -2.52
N PHE A 208 -6.32 9.28 -1.94
CA PHE A 208 -7.08 10.30 -2.64
C PHE A 208 -6.20 11.55 -2.79
N SER A 209 -6.23 12.16 -3.98
CA SER A 209 -5.68 13.49 -4.14
C SER A 209 -6.36 14.37 -3.10
N LYS A 210 -5.59 15.14 -2.30
CA LYS A 210 -6.17 16.02 -1.29
C LYS A 210 -7.33 16.77 -1.93
N ASP A 211 -8.55 16.48 -1.51
CA ASP A 211 -9.64 17.41 -1.72
C ASP A 211 -9.10 18.76 -1.26
N ALA A 212 -9.20 19.76 -2.15
CA ALA A 212 -9.00 21.14 -1.80
C ALA A 212 -9.69 21.33 -0.44
N SER A 213 -8.86 21.66 0.54
CA SER A 213 -9.19 21.84 1.95
C SER A 213 -10.64 22.21 2.18
N SER A 214 -11.23 21.48 3.12
CA SER A 214 -12.26 21.97 4.03
C SER A 214 -12.16 23.51 4.18
N ASP A 215 -13.15 24.20 3.64
CA ASP A 215 -13.51 25.59 3.97
C ASP A 215 -14.86 25.56 4.69
#